data_AF-A0A1H1N8T6-F1
#
_entry.id   AF-A0A1H1N8T6-F1
#
_cell.length_a   1.000
_cell.length_b   1.000
_cell.length_c   1.000
_cell.angle_alpha   90.00
_cell.angle_beta   90.00
_cell.angle_gamma   90.00
#
_symmetry.space_group_name_H-M   'P 1'
#
loop_
_entity.id
_entity.type
_entity.pdbx_description
1 polymer ?
#
loop_
_entity_poly.entity_id
_entity_poly.type
_entity_poly.pdbx_seq_one_letter_code
_entity_poly.pdbx_strand_id
1 'polypeptide(L)'
;MKNQTKKKILTLISFICLIIPFIIYSLWIYVCNLGTTQAERVSIFKNYFPDFLDGRWSTTIVSIIFSISAVIISSINLKHLNGIWKLINIVLLILSSLLLFLNLFSMM
;
A
#
# COMPACT_ATOMS: atom_id res chain seq x y z
N MET A 1 -3.10 -12.88 -27.97
CA MET A 1 -3.96 -11.94 -27.19
C MET A 1 -4.15 -12.32 -25.72
N LYS A 2 -4.55 -13.55 -25.35
CA LYS A 2 -4.85 -13.94 -23.95
C LYS A 2 -3.77 -13.57 -22.91
N ASN A 3 -2.49 -13.67 -23.28
CA ASN A 3 -1.39 -13.39 -22.35
C ASN A 3 -1.20 -11.89 -22.03
N GLN A 4 -1.58 -10.98 -22.94
CA GLN A 4 -1.52 -9.54 -22.65
C GLN A 4 -2.67 -9.08 -21.75
N THR A 5 -3.88 -9.62 -21.94
CA THR A 5 -5.03 -9.30 -21.08
C THR A 5 -4.77 -9.73 -19.64
N LYS A 6 -4.23 -10.94 -19.43
CA LYS A 6 -3.82 -11.41 -18.09
C LYS A 6 -2.86 -10.44 -17.42
N LYS A 7 -1.81 -9.99 -18.12
CA LYS A 7 -0.81 -9.06 -17.58
C LYS A 7 -1.40 -7.71 -17.20
N LYS A 8 -2.31 -7.16 -18.03
CA LYS A 8 -3.03 -5.92 -17.68
C LYS A 8 -3.88 -6.09 -16.42
N ILE A 9 -4.54 -7.24 -16.28
CA ILE A 9 -5.30 -7.58 -15.06
C ILE A 9 -4.36 -7.67 -13.85
N LEU A 10 -3.18 -8.29 -13.97
CA LEU A 10 -2.20 -8.29 -12.87
C LEU A 10 -1.73 -6.88 -12.49
N THR A 11 -1.53 -5.98 -13.44
CA THR A 11 -1.21 -4.56 -13.14
C THR A 11 -2.35 -3.89 -12.37
N LEU A 12 -3.61 -4.15 -12.75
CA LEU A 12 -4.77 -3.64 -12.02
C LEU A 12 -4.87 -4.22 -10.61
N ILE A 13 -4.60 -5.51 -10.43
CA ILE A 13 -4.55 -6.14 -9.10
C ILE A 13 -3.45 -5.50 -8.26
N SER A 14 -2.26 -5.28 -8.83
CA SER A 14 -1.18 -4.57 -8.12
C SER A 14 -1.57 -3.16 -7.72
N PHE A 15 -2.33 -2.46 -8.55
CA PHE A 15 -2.83 -1.13 -8.24
C PHE A 15 -3.84 -1.17 -7.08
N ILE A 16 -4.78 -2.11 -7.10
CA ILE A 16 -5.73 -2.32 -5.98
C ILE A 16 -4.97 -2.65 -4.69
N CYS A 17 -3.95 -3.50 -4.76
CA CYS A 17 -3.09 -3.79 -3.62
C CYS A 17 -2.32 -2.57 -3.10
N LEU A 18 -1.98 -1.60 -3.95
CA LEU A 18 -1.33 -0.34 -3.55
C LEU A 18 -2.30 0.62 -2.85
N ILE A 19 -3.57 0.64 -3.26
CA ILE A 19 -4.57 1.59 -2.72
C ILE A 19 -4.71 1.43 -1.21
N ILE A 20 -4.71 0.19 -0.71
CA ILE A 20 -4.87 -0.09 0.73
C ILE A 20 -3.76 0.55 1.57
N PRO A 21 -2.45 0.23 1.38
CA PRO A 21 -1.37 0.86 2.13
C PRO A 21 -1.28 2.36 1.88
N PHE A 22 -1.65 2.83 0.68
CA PHE A 22 -1.69 4.26 0.39
C PHE A 22 -2.73 5.00 1.24
N ILE A 23 -3.95 4.45 1.36
CA ILE A 23 -5.01 5.02 2.21
C ILE A 23 -4.60 4.99 3.68
N ILE A 24 -4.10 3.85 4.17
CA ILE A 24 -3.66 3.69 5.57
C ILE A 24 -2.60 4.74 5.93
N TYR A 25 -1.58 4.90 5.07
CA TYR A 25 -0.51 5.85 5.33
C TYR A 25 -0.95 7.31 5.18
N SER A 26 -1.81 7.61 4.20
CA SER A 26 -2.35 8.96 4.03
C SER A 26 -3.22 9.37 5.22
N LEU A 27 -4.02 8.45 5.74
CA LEU A 27 -4.83 8.67 6.94
C LEU A 27 -3.95 8.92 8.16
N TRP A 28 -2.82 8.23 8.29
CA TRP A 28 -1.88 8.48 9.37
C TRP A 28 -1.28 9.88 9.33
N ILE A 29 -0.84 10.33 8.15
CA ILE A 29 -0.33 11.70 7.95
C ILE A 29 -1.42 12.71 8.35
N TYR A 30 -2.66 12.48 7.93
CA TYR A 30 -3.79 13.35 8.29
C TYR A 30 -3.98 13.42 9.81
N VAL A 31 -4.05 12.28 10.49
CA VAL A 31 -4.26 12.21 11.94
C VAL A 31 -3.08 12.78 12.73
N CYS A 32 -1.85 12.69 12.21
CA CYS A 32 -0.68 13.32 12.82
C CYS A 32 -0.81 14.83 12.96
N ASN A 33 -1.60 15.49 12.11
CA ASN A 33 -1.88 16.92 12.20
C ASN A 33 -3.05 17.27 13.13
N LEU A 34 -3.82 16.28 13.59
CA LEU A 34 -4.99 16.48 14.46
C LEU A 34 -4.65 16.35 15.95
N GLY A 35 -3.84 15.35 16.32
CA GLY A 35 -3.51 15.09 17.72
C GLY A 35 -2.28 15.85 18.22
N THR A 36 -2.30 16.21 19.50
CA THR A 36 -1.18 16.89 20.18
C THR A 36 -0.16 15.90 20.75
N THR A 37 -0.61 14.69 21.09
CA THR A 37 0.22 13.61 21.63
C THR A 37 0.15 12.35 20.77
N GLN A 38 1.18 11.48 20.88
CA GLN A 38 1.21 10.21 20.13
C GLN A 38 0.01 9.31 20.48
N ALA A 39 -0.36 9.21 21.76
CA ALA A 39 -1.47 8.37 22.19
C ALA A 39 -2.81 8.85 21.61
N GLU A 40 -3.03 10.16 21.57
CA GLU A 40 -4.20 10.78 20.96
C GLU A 40 -4.26 10.51 19.45
N ARG A 41 -3.13 10.69 18.74
CA ARG A 41 -3.04 10.38 17.30
C ARG A 41 -3.37 8.92 17.00
N VAL A 42 -2.81 7.99 17.78
CA VAL A 42 -3.08 6.56 17.60
C VAL A 42 -4.55 6.24 17.87
N SER A 43 -5.16 6.83 18.89
CA SER A 43 -6.58 6.64 19.20
C SER A 43 -7.48 7.15 18.07
N ILE A 44 -7.25 8.38 17.58
CA ILE A 44 -8.00 8.96 16.46
C ILE A 44 -7.83 8.10 15.20
N PHE A 45 -6.62 7.63 14.92
CA PHE A 45 -6.33 6.80 13.76
C PHE A 45 -7.08 5.47 13.81
N LYS A 46 -7.11 4.81 14.97
CA LYS A 46 -7.82 3.55 15.16
C LYS A 46 -9.34 3.66 15.00
N ASN A 47 -9.93 4.80 15.32
CA ASN A 47 -11.37 5.03 15.16
C ASN A 47 -11.86 4.95 13.70
N TYR A 48 -10.97 5.02 12.71
CA TYR A 48 -11.32 4.85 11.30
C TYR A 48 -11.34 3.38 10.85
N PHE A 49 -10.86 2.46 11.68
CA PHE A 49 -10.78 1.05 11.37
C PHE A 49 -11.78 0.25 12.22
N PRO A 50 -12.27 -0.88 11.70
CA PRO A 50 -13.12 -1.78 12.47
C PRO A 50 -12.36 -2.42 13.64
N ASP A 51 -13.08 -2.83 14.68
CA ASP A 51 -12.54 -3.35 15.95
C ASP A 51 -11.55 -4.52 15.77
N PHE A 52 -11.69 -5.33 14.72
CA PHE A 52 -10.75 -6.43 14.45
C PHE A 52 -9.34 -5.96 14.04
N LEU A 53 -9.16 -4.68 13.71
CA LEU A 53 -7.88 -4.04 13.43
C LEU A 53 -7.36 -3.17 14.59
N ASP A 54 -7.90 -3.33 15.80
CA ASP A 54 -7.49 -2.54 16.98
C ASP A 54 -6.17 -3.00 17.63
N GLY A 55 -5.48 -4.00 17.08
CA GLY A 55 -4.14 -4.36 17.55
C GLY A 55 -3.14 -3.22 17.32
N ARG A 56 -2.15 -3.06 18.22
CA ARG A 56 -1.12 -2.00 18.15
C ARG A 56 -0.50 -1.86 16.75
N TRP A 57 -0.25 -3.00 16.08
CA TRP A 57 0.42 -3.05 14.78
C TRP A 57 -0.49 -3.59 13.67
N SER A 58 -1.78 -3.81 13.93
CA SER A 58 -2.65 -4.56 13.00
C SER A 58 -2.78 -3.86 11.66
N THR A 59 -3.02 -2.55 11.65
CA THR A 59 -3.12 -1.73 10.44
C THR A 59 -1.79 -1.65 9.69
N THR A 60 -0.68 -1.51 10.41
CA THR A 60 0.69 -1.53 9.84
C THR A 60 1.01 -2.87 9.20
N ILE A 61 0.67 -4.00 9.84
CA ILE A 61 0.86 -5.35 9.29
C ILE A 61 0.04 -5.53 8.01
N VAL A 62 -1.23 -5.11 8.00
CA VAL A 62 -2.07 -5.15 6.80
C VAL A 62 -1.43 -4.34 5.67
N SER A 63 -1.00 -3.12 5.97
CA SER A 63 -0.32 -2.24 5.02
C SER A 63 0.96 -2.88 4.44
N ILE A 64 1.76 -3.55 5.27
CA ILE A 64 2.97 -4.29 4.83
C ILE A 64 2.60 -5.45 3.90
N ILE A 65 1.62 -6.30 4.27
CA ILE A 65 1.21 -7.46 3.46
C ILE A 65 0.76 -7.02 2.06
N PHE A 66 -0.05 -5.97 2.00
CA PHE A 66 -0.54 -5.43 0.72
C PHE A 66 0.57 -4.74 -0.08
N SER A 67 1.49 -4.02 0.58
CA SER A 67 2.66 -3.42 -0.08
C SER A 67 3.59 -4.48 -0.68
N ILE A 68 3.91 -5.55 0.06
CA ILE A 68 4.71 -6.68 -0.43
C ILE A 68 4.02 -7.34 -1.63
N SER A 69 2.71 -7.58 -1.53
CA SER A 69 1.93 -8.17 -2.61
C SER A 69 1.98 -7.32 -3.88
N ALA A 70 1.83 -5.99 -3.75
CA ALA A 70 1.97 -5.05 -4.86
C ALA A 70 3.38 -5.08 -5.47
N VAL A 71 4.43 -5.10 -4.65
CA VAL A 71 5.83 -5.20 -5.12
C VAL A 71 6.06 -6.49 -5.89
N ILE A 72 5.64 -7.64 -5.36
CA ILE A 72 5.83 -8.95 -6.01
C ILE A 72 5.10 -9.01 -7.34
N ILE A 73 3.81 -8.64 -7.36
CA ILE A 73 2.98 -8.67 -8.57
C ILE A 73 3.55 -7.73 -9.63
N SER A 74 3.92 -6.50 -9.25
CA SER A 74 4.55 -5.55 -10.16
C SER A 74 5.89 -6.06 -10.70
N SER A 75 6.72 -6.67 -9.85
CA SER A 75 8.05 -7.19 -10.26
C SER A 75 7.95 -8.32 -11.28
N ILE A 76 7.04 -9.28 -11.06
CA ILE A 76 6.82 -10.40 -11.98
C ILE A 76 6.32 -9.89 -13.33
N ASN A 77 5.45 -8.87 -13.33
CA ASN A 77 4.82 -8.36 -14.53
C ASN A 77 5.75 -7.46 -15.37
N LEU A 78 6.78 -6.87 -14.76
CA LEU A 78 7.64 -5.86 -15.38
C LEU A 78 8.34 -6.32 -16.66
N LYS A 79 8.87 -7.56 -16.68
CA LYS A 79 9.60 -8.13 -17.83
C LYS A 79 8.71 -8.39 -19.05
N HIS A 80 7.40 -8.26 -18.87
CA HIS A 80 6.41 -8.82 -19.77
C HIS A 80 5.44 -7.77 -20.34
N LEU A 81 5.56 -6.52 -19.89
CA LEU A 81 4.78 -5.36 -20.31
C LEU A 81 5.61 -4.45 -21.22
N ASN A 82 4.95 -3.82 -22.20
CA ASN A 82 5.55 -2.87 -23.14
C ASN A 82 4.77 -1.54 -23.14
N GLY A 83 5.44 -0.46 -23.53
CA GLY A 83 4.84 0.88 -23.68
C GLY A 83 4.30 1.45 -22.36
N ILE A 84 3.13 2.10 -22.42
CA ILE A 84 2.49 2.79 -21.29
C ILE A 84 2.25 1.85 -20.10
N TRP A 85 1.86 0.60 -20.35
CA TRP A 85 1.59 -0.37 -19.27
C TRP A 85 2.86 -0.71 -18.47
N LYS A 86 4.02 -0.73 -19.13
CA LYS A 86 5.31 -0.92 -18.45
C LYS A 86 5.61 0.27 -17.55
N LEU A 87 5.36 1.48 -18.03
CA LEU A 87 5.57 2.72 -17.27
C LEU A 87 4.66 2.77 -16.04
N ILE A 88 3.37 2.48 -16.18
CA ILE A 88 2.42 2.38 -15.06
C ILE A 88 2.93 1.37 -14.03
N ASN A 89 3.33 0.17 -14.47
CA ASN A 89 3.80 -0.88 -13.57
C ASN A 89 5.11 -0.51 -12.85
N ILE A 90 6.01 0.24 -13.49
CA ILE A 90 7.21 0.79 -12.83
C ILE A 90 6.83 1.79 -11.74
N VAL A 91 5.88 2.70 -12.01
CA VAL A 91 5.40 3.67 -11.02
C VAL A 91 4.78 2.94 -9.83
N LEU A 92 3.95 1.92 -10.07
CA LEU A 92 3.38 1.09 -9.00
C LEU A 92 4.46 0.39 -8.17
N LEU A 93 5.50 -0.14 -8.80
CA LEU A 93 6.60 -0.79 -8.12
C LEU A 93 7.35 0.20 -7.21
N ILE A 94 7.65 1.40 -7.71
CA ILE A 94 8.34 2.44 -6.93
C ILE A 94 7.48 2.87 -5.75
N LEU A 95 6.20 3.18 -5.97
CA LEU A 95 5.29 3.62 -4.90
C LEU A 95 5.07 2.53 -3.84
N SER A 96 4.88 1.28 -4.26
CA SER A 96 4.69 0.16 -3.32
C SER A 96 5.96 -0.14 -2.52
N SER A 97 7.14 -0.02 -3.14
CA SER A 97 8.41 -0.17 -2.44
C SER A 97 8.65 0.96 -1.43
N LEU A 98 8.32 2.19 -1.82
CA LEU A 98 8.45 3.35 -0.94
C LEU A 98 7.47 3.25 0.24
N LEU A 99 6.21 2.87 -0.01
CA LEU A 99 5.25 2.61 1.07
C LEU A 99 5.69 1.45 1.96
N LEU A 100 6.23 0.36 1.41
CA LEU A 100 6.76 -0.74 2.21
C LEU A 100 7.86 -0.24 3.16
N PHE A 101 8.81 0.53 2.62
CA PHE A 101 9.88 1.12 3.43
C PHE A 101 9.31 2.04 4.51
N LEU A 102 8.40 2.94 4.16
CA LEU A 102 7.75 3.81 5.12
C LEU A 102 7.05 3.02 6.23
N ASN A 103 6.32 1.95 5.92
CA ASN A 103 5.66 1.14 6.96
C ASN A 103 6.67 0.42 7.88
N LEU A 104 7.82 -0.01 7.36
CA LEU A 104 8.86 -0.69 8.13
C LEU A 104 9.63 0.26 9.06
N PHE A 105 9.94 1.47 8.60
CA PHE A 105 10.77 2.43 9.35
C PHE A 105 9.94 3.42 10.16
N SER A 106 8.73 3.75 9.70
CA SER A 106 7.84 4.68 10.41
C SER A 106 7.16 4.02 11.61
N MET A 107 7.03 2.67 11.63
CA MET A 107 6.35 1.88 12.67
C MET A 107 5.28 2.73 13.40
N MET A 108 4.20 3.01 12.66
CA MET A 108 3.07 3.84 13.12
C MET A 108 2.43 3.28 14.39
#